data_AF-A0A4S8KK37-F1
#
_entry.id   AF-A0A4S8KK37-F1
#
_cell.length_a   1.000
_cell.length_b   1.000
_cell.length_c   1.000
_cell.angle_alpha   90.00
_cell.angle_beta   90.00
_cell.angle_gamma   90.00
#
_symmetry.space_group_name_H-M   'P 1'
#
loop_
_entity.id
_entity.type
_entity.pdbx_description
1 polymer ?
#
loop_
_entity_poly.entity_id
_entity_poly.type
_entity_poly.pdbx_seq_one_letter_code
_entity_poly.pdbx_strand_id
1 'polypeptide(L)'
;IAELEDIFEANNVEPEESKIYMALKYMEYRTRLYHVPDAKEAAGSWEAFKKLLRKVYPESVGDERGSLIRLIEIVSKHSPIVLGQRERLLKYIREFTIECNKLTVQPVMISNQQAVALFLRALDVSIRNAMV
;
A
#
# COMPACT_ATOMS: atom_id res chain seq x y z
N ILE A 1 5.79 -2.01 5.85
CA ILE A 1 5.35 -2.94 6.93
C ILE A 1 4.55 -4.09 6.34
N ALA A 2 3.46 -3.84 5.59
CA ALA A 2 2.68 -4.92 4.95
C ALA A 2 3.52 -5.89 4.11
N GLU A 3 4.42 -5.39 3.25
CA GLU A 3 5.33 -6.26 2.46
C GLU A 3 6.26 -7.13 3.33
N LEU A 4 6.63 -6.68 4.54
CA LEU A 4 7.44 -7.50 5.46
C LEU A 4 6.59 -8.59 6.11
N GLU A 5 5.30 -8.32 6.39
CA GLU A 5 4.39 -9.30 6.95
C GLU A 5 4.10 -10.41 5.94
N ASP A 6 3.89 -10.08 4.65
CA ASP A 6 3.79 -11.05 3.57
C ASP A 6 5.02 -11.97 3.49
N ILE A 7 6.23 -11.40 3.68
CA ILE A 7 7.49 -12.17 3.70
C ILE A 7 7.56 -13.07 4.93
N PHE A 8 7.13 -12.60 6.10
CA PHE A 8 7.13 -13.41 7.32
C PHE A 8 6.18 -14.60 7.21
N GLU A 9 4.98 -14.39 6.67
CA GLU A 9 4.00 -15.44 6.42
C GLU A 9 4.53 -16.45 5.40
N ALA A 10 5.08 -15.99 4.27
CA ALA A 10 5.63 -16.86 3.24
C ALA A 10 6.80 -17.75 3.73
N ASN A 11 7.51 -17.31 4.79
CA ASN A 11 8.66 -18.01 5.35
C ASN A 11 8.38 -18.67 6.72
N ASN A 12 7.12 -18.69 7.19
CA ASN A 12 6.72 -19.22 8.50
C ASN A 12 7.57 -18.65 9.66
N VAL A 13 7.82 -17.34 9.65
CA VAL A 13 8.56 -16.68 10.72
C VAL A 13 7.63 -16.49 11.91
N GLU A 14 7.63 -17.44 12.84
CA GLU A 14 6.79 -17.40 14.04
C GLU A 14 7.29 -16.44 15.14
N PRO A 15 8.58 -16.47 15.55
CA PRO A 15 9.01 -15.70 16.71
C PRO A 15 8.97 -14.19 16.45
N GLU A 16 8.30 -13.43 17.32
CA GLU A 16 8.16 -11.98 17.16
C GLU A 16 9.52 -11.25 17.19
N GLU A 17 10.46 -11.71 18.02
CA GLU A 17 11.83 -11.19 18.05
C GLU A 17 12.56 -11.39 16.71
N SER A 18 12.30 -12.52 16.03
CA SER A 18 12.84 -12.77 14.69
C SER A 18 12.24 -11.81 13.65
N LYS A 19 10.95 -11.47 13.76
CA LYS A 19 10.30 -10.45 12.90
C LYS A 19 10.95 -9.09 13.09
N ILE A 20 11.20 -8.67 14.33
CA ILE A 20 11.91 -7.41 14.65
C ILE A 20 13.33 -7.43 14.09
N TYR A 21 14.09 -8.50 14.33
CA TYR A 21 15.45 -8.64 13.82
C TYR A 21 15.51 -8.57 12.28
N MET A 22 14.62 -9.30 11.60
CA MET A 22 14.53 -9.26 10.15
C MET A 22 14.16 -7.87 9.65
N ALA A 23 13.17 -7.21 10.24
CA ALA A 23 12.77 -5.85 9.87
C ALA A 23 13.95 -4.87 9.97
N LEU A 24 14.71 -4.90 11.06
CA LEU A 24 15.93 -4.10 11.22
C LEU A 24 16.99 -4.44 10.16
N LYS A 25 17.14 -5.73 9.82
CA LYS A 25 18.11 -6.19 8.81
C LYS A 25 17.77 -5.70 7.41
N TYR A 26 16.49 -5.56 7.08
CA TYR A 26 16.02 -5.01 5.81
C TYR A 26 16.21 -3.48 5.69
N MET A 27 16.39 -2.77 6.80
CA MET A 27 16.70 -1.34 6.78
C MET A 27 18.16 -1.08 6.38
N GLU A 28 18.39 0.07 5.73
CA GLU A 28 19.72 0.62 5.54
C GLU A 28 20.42 0.84 6.88
N TYR A 29 21.76 0.76 6.89
CA TYR A 29 22.56 0.78 8.10
C TYR A 29 22.27 1.98 9.03
N ARG A 30 22.15 3.19 8.46
CA ARG A 30 21.88 4.40 9.25
C ARG A 30 20.48 4.39 9.87
N THR A 31 19.48 3.99 9.09
CA THR A 31 18.09 3.85 9.54
C THR A 31 17.97 2.77 10.61
N ARG A 32 18.67 1.64 10.44
CA ARG A 32 18.74 0.58 11.44
C ARG A 32 19.23 1.09 12.79
N LEU A 33 20.36 1.82 12.82
CA LEU A 33 20.91 2.35 14.07
C LEU A 33 19.93 3.27 14.81
N TYR A 34 19.13 4.03 14.05
CA TYR A 34 18.08 4.88 14.60
C TYR A 34 16.96 4.08 15.28
N HIS A 35 16.62 2.89 14.79
CA HIS A 35 15.52 2.04 15.31
C HIS A 35 15.94 0.90 16.24
N VAL A 36 17.24 0.70 16.48
CA VAL A 36 17.72 -0.24 17.51
C VAL A 36 17.15 0.11 18.90
N PRO A 37 17.07 1.38 19.33
CA PRO A 37 16.39 1.76 20.57
C PRO A 37 14.90 1.38 20.59
N ASP A 38 14.18 1.63 19.50
CA ASP A 38 12.75 1.28 19.39
C ASP A 38 12.52 -0.23 19.53
N ALA A 39 13.41 -1.05 18.98
CA ALA A 39 13.34 -2.50 19.12
C ALA A 39 13.56 -2.96 20.57
N LYS A 40 14.38 -2.24 21.35
CA LYS A 40 14.56 -2.50 22.79
C LYS A 40 13.33 -2.06 23.58
N GLU A 41 12.75 -0.91 23.25
CA GLU A 41 11.52 -0.40 23.87
C GLU A 41 10.33 -1.34 23.61
N ALA A 42 10.25 -1.92 22.42
CA ALA A 42 9.22 -2.89 22.05
C ALA A 42 9.28 -4.21 22.84
N ALA A 43 10.38 -4.48 23.58
CA ALA A 43 10.54 -5.63 24.46
C ALA A 43 10.15 -6.99 23.82
N GLY A 44 10.52 -7.18 22.55
CA GLY A 44 10.25 -8.41 21.79
C GLY A 44 8.86 -8.48 21.14
N SER A 45 7.99 -7.48 21.35
CA SER A 45 6.67 -7.43 20.73
C SER A 45 6.72 -6.79 19.34
N TRP A 46 6.35 -7.57 18.32
CA TRP A 46 6.27 -7.09 16.94
C TRP A 46 5.24 -5.96 16.79
N GLU A 47 4.11 -6.08 17.48
CA GLU A 47 3.05 -5.09 17.44
C GLU A 47 3.47 -3.76 18.10
N ALA A 48 4.18 -3.82 19.23
CA ALA A 48 4.72 -2.62 19.87
C ALA A 48 5.76 -1.93 18.96
N PHE A 49 6.64 -2.70 18.32
CA PHE A 49 7.63 -2.18 17.39
C PHE A 49 6.96 -1.50 16.17
N LYS A 50 5.91 -2.11 15.61
CA LYS A 50 5.12 -1.47 14.53
C LYS A 50 4.54 -0.13 14.98
N LYS A 51 4.01 -0.01 16.20
CA LYS A 51 3.47 1.27 16.71
C LYS A 51 4.55 2.35 16.82
N LEU A 52 5.76 2.00 17.26
CA LEU A 52 6.89 2.92 17.32
C LEU A 52 7.32 3.38 15.92
N LEU A 53 7.45 2.46 14.97
CA LEU A 53 7.75 2.80 13.57
C LEU A 53 6.68 3.72 12.94
N ARG A 54 5.40 3.44 13.21
CA ARG A 54 4.27 4.26 12.74
C ARG A 54 4.28 5.68 13.32
N LYS A 55 4.77 5.84 14.56
CA LYS A 55 4.93 7.15 15.20
C LYS A 55 6.05 7.97 14.56
N VAL A 56 7.15 7.33 14.19
CA VAL A 56 8.30 8.00 13.55
C VAL A 56 8.01 8.31 12.08
N TYR A 57 7.31 7.41 11.40
CA TYR A 57 6.99 7.49 9.97
C TYR A 57 5.47 7.46 9.73
N PRO A 58 4.75 8.53 10.13
CA PRO A 58 3.30 8.61 9.94
C PRO A 58 2.90 8.49 8.46
N GLU A 59 3.74 8.94 7.54
CA GLU A 59 3.54 8.81 6.09
C GLU A 59 3.73 7.39 5.55
N SER A 60 4.49 6.56 6.27
CA SER A 60 4.75 5.15 5.94
C SER A 60 3.65 4.22 6.46
N VAL A 61 2.79 4.73 7.33
CA VAL A 61 1.45 4.20 7.60
C VAL A 61 0.61 4.54 6.38
N GLY A 62 0.86 3.83 5.27
CA GLY A 62 0.14 4.06 4.02
C GLY A 62 -1.35 4.14 4.33
N ASP A 63 -1.91 5.34 4.19
CA ASP A 63 -3.22 5.79 4.66
C ASP A 63 -4.18 4.59 4.80
N GLU A 64 -4.34 4.04 6.01
CA GLU A 64 -5.11 2.79 6.22
C GLU A 64 -6.57 3.00 5.77
N ARG A 65 -7.03 4.25 5.75
CA ARG A 65 -8.35 4.68 5.25
C ARG A 65 -8.40 4.91 3.74
N GLY A 66 -7.26 4.97 3.08
CA GLY A 66 -7.15 5.40 1.69
C GLY A 66 -7.48 6.89 1.51
N SER A 67 -7.03 7.46 0.40
CA SER A 67 -7.24 8.87 0.07
C SER A 67 -7.87 9.02 -1.31
N LEU A 68 -9.00 9.75 -1.38
CA LEU A 68 -9.61 10.13 -2.65
C LEU A 68 -8.64 10.95 -3.53
N ILE A 69 -7.81 11.78 -2.92
CA ILE A 69 -6.78 12.57 -3.63
C ILE A 69 -5.77 11.61 -4.26
N ARG A 70 -5.27 10.64 -3.49
CA ARG A 70 -4.33 9.62 -3.97
C ARG A 70 -4.93 8.76 -5.08
N LEU A 71 -6.22 8.42 -4.98
CA LEU A 71 -6.95 7.71 -6.03
C LEU A 71 -6.98 8.53 -7.33
N ILE A 72 -7.24 9.85 -7.23
CA ILE A 72 -7.22 10.77 -8.37
C ILE A 72 -5.81 10.91 -8.96
N GLU A 73 -4.77 10.95 -8.12
CA GLU A 73 -3.37 10.96 -8.56
C GLU A 73 -3.00 9.70 -9.34
N ILE A 74 -3.43 8.52 -8.88
CA ILE A 74 -3.24 7.23 -9.58
C ILE A 74 -3.91 7.30 -10.97
N VAL A 75 -5.16 7.75 -11.05
CA VAL A 75 -5.87 7.94 -12.33
C VAL A 75 -5.09 8.87 -13.26
N SER A 76 -4.63 10.00 -12.73
CA SER A 76 -3.92 11.03 -13.51
C SER A 76 -2.55 10.53 -14.01
N LYS A 77 -1.81 9.81 -13.17
CA LYS A 77 -0.49 9.23 -13.48
C LYS A 77 -0.55 8.22 -14.63
N HIS A 78 -1.61 7.42 -14.69
CA HIS A 78 -1.73 6.37 -15.70
C HIS A 78 -2.47 6.82 -16.97
N SER A 79 -3.21 7.92 -16.92
CA SER A 79 -3.94 8.45 -18.07
C SER A 79 -3.03 9.07 -19.15
N PRO A 80 -3.36 8.94 -20.45
CA PRO A 80 -4.29 7.97 -21.01
C PRO A 80 -3.63 6.60 -21.21
N ILE A 81 -4.37 5.53 -20.91
CA ILE A 81 -4.02 4.15 -21.26
C ILE A 81 -4.66 3.82 -22.62
N VAL A 82 -3.83 3.57 -23.62
CA VAL A 82 -4.26 3.23 -24.99
C VAL A 82 -4.09 1.75 -25.29
N LEU A 83 -4.68 1.28 -26.41
CA LEU A 83 -4.59 -0.11 -26.84
C LEU A 83 -3.13 -0.56 -26.98
N GLY A 84 -2.86 -1.82 -26.61
CA GLY A 84 -1.51 -2.40 -26.61
C GLY A 84 -0.69 -2.14 -25.35
N GLN A 85 -1.10 -1.25 -24.44
CA GLN A 85 -0.38 -0.96 -23.19
C GLN A 85 -0.76 -1.90 -22.03
N ARG A 86 -0.67 -3.22 -22.25
CA ARG A 86 -1.11 -4.23 -21.28
C ARG A 86 -0.43 -4.09 -19.92
N GLU A 87 0.89 -3.92 -19.88
CA GLU A 87 1.62 -3.81 -18.61
C GLU A 87 1.21 -2.57 -17.80
N ARG A 88 1.00 -1.44 -18.49
CA ARG A 88 0.52 -0.21 -17.87
C ARG A 88 -0.89 -0.38 -17.31
N LEU A 89 -1.78 -1.04 -18.07
CA LEU A 89 -3.14 -1.36 -17.61
C LEU A 89 -3.12 -2.26 -16.37
N LEU A 90 -2.30 -3.31 -16.34
CA LEU A 90 -2.18 -4.18 -15.17
C LEU A 90 -1.64 -3.44 -13.94
N LYS A 91 -0.63 -2.57 -14.14
CA LYS A 91 -0.10 -1.74 -13.06
C LYS A 91 -1.15 -0.77 -12.53
N TYR A 92 -1.91 -0.14 -13.42
CA TYR A 92 -3.00 0.75 -13.05
C TYR A 92 -4.10 0.03 -12.27
N ILE A 93 -4.58 -1.13 -12.75
CA ILE A 93 -5.59 -1.95 -12.05
C ILE A 93 -5.12 -2.27 -10.63
N ARG A 94 -3.85 -2.68 -10.46
CA ARG A 94 -3.29 -3.01 -9.15
C ARG A 94 -3.25 -1.78 -8.22
N GLU A 95 -2.65 -0.69 -8.67
CA GLU A 95 -2.53 0.54 -7.87
C GLU A 95 -3.92 1.10 -7.50
N PHE A 96 -4.85 1.15 -8.46
CA PHE A 96 -6.21 1.65 -8.24
C PHE A 96 -7.00 0.76 -7.28
N THR A 97 -6.97 -0.56 -7.46
CA THR A 97 -7.72 -1.51 -6.62
C THR A 97 -7.25 -1.46 -5.17
N ILE A 98 -5.93 -1.39 -4.93
CA ILE A 98 -5.37 -1.28 -3.58
C ILE A 98 -5.90 -0.04 -2.87
N GLU A 99 -5.88 1.11 -3.53
CA GLU A 99 -6.32 2.36 -2.92
C GLU A 99 -7.85 2.44 -2.79
N CYS A 100 -8.58 1.98 -3.81
CA CYS A 100 -10.04 1.94 -3.83
C CYS A 100 -10.59 1.03 -2.73
N ASN A 101 -9.98 -0.14 -2.49
CA ASN A 101 -10.43 -1.07 -1.46
C ASN A 101 -10.43 -0.41 -0.08
N LYS A 102 -9.41 0.40 0.23
CA LYS A 102 -9.34 1.15 1.50
C LYS A 102 -10.50 2.13 1.68
N LEU A 103 -10.91 2.78 0.59
CA LEU A 103 -12.02 3.74 0.57
C LEU A 103 -13.42 3.08 0.60
N THR A 104 -13.49 1.77 0.34
CA THR A 104 -14.74 0.99 0.40
C THR A 104 -14.96 0.30 1.74
N VAL A 105 -13.95 0.27 2.61
CA VAL A 105 -14.08 -0.21 4.00
C VAL A 105 -14.79 0.85 4.84
N GLN A 106 -15.59 0.43 5.83
CA GLN A 106 -16.32 1.38 6.67
C GLN A 106 -15.40 2.34 7.44
N PRO A 107 -15.73 3.64 7.52
CA PRO A 107 -16.82 4.32 6.81
C PRO A 107 -16.56 4.46 5.31
N VAL A 108 -17.55 4.08 4.48
CA VAL A 108 -17.43 4.10 3.02
C VAL A 108 -17.25 5.54 2.53
N MET A 109 -16.14 5.79 1.83
CA MET A 109 -15.75 7.12 1.32
C MET A 109 -16.09 7.31 -0.16
N ILE A 110 -16.30 6.22 -0.90
CA ILE A 110 -16.64 6.23 -2.32
C ILE A 110 -17.65 5.14 -2.64
N SER A 111 -18.68 5.45 -3.45
CA SER A 111 -19.59 4.43 -3.95
C SER A 111 -18.97 3.64 -5.11
N ASN A 112 -19.42 2.40 -5.32
CA ASN A 112 -18.95 1.60 -6.46
C ASN A 112 -19.16 2.32 -7.81
N GLN A 113 -20.26 3.06 -7.97
CA GLN A 113 -20.52 3.82 -9.19
C GLN A 113 -19.49 4.94 -9.39
N GLN A 114 -19.13 5.65 -8.32
CA GLN A 114 -18.11 6.69 -8.37
C GLN A 114 -16.72 6.09 -8.66
N ALA A 115 -16.39 4.96 -8.03
CA ALA A 115 -15.14 4.25 -8.26
C ALA A 115 -14.99 3.79 -9.72
N VAL A 116 -16.04 3.20 -10.30
CA VAL A 116 -16.05 2.80 -11.73
C VAL A 116 -15.89 4.02 -12.64
N ALA A 117 -16.62 5.10 -12.38
CA ALA A 117 -16.51 6.31 -13.18
C ALA A 117 -15.09 6.93 -13.12
N LEU A 118 -14.45 6.92 -11.95
CA LEU A 118 -13.06 7.32 -11.77
C LEU A 118 -12.09 6.39 -12.50
N PHE A 119 -12.31 5.08 -12.39
CA PHE A 119 -11.46 4.07 -13.04
C PHE A 119 -11.41 4.28 -14.56
N LEU A 120 -12.57 4.48 -15.18
CA LEU A 120 -12.70 4.65 -16.63
C LEU A 120 -12.04 5.93 -17.17
N ARG A 121 -11.81 6.96 -16.33
CA ARG A 121 -11.16 8.21 -16.77
C ARG A 121 -9.71 8.06 -17.20
N ALA A 122 -9.01 7.03 -16.73
CA ALA A 122 -7.64 6.76 -17.17
C ALA A 122 -7.57 6.07 -18.55
N LEU A 123 -8.69 5.51 -19.04
CA LEU A 123 -8.73 4.71 -20.25
C LEU A 123 -9.04 5.57 -21.47
N ASP A 124 -8.36 5.30 -22.58
CA ASP A 124 -8.73 5.87 -23.87
C ASP A 124 -10.15 5.46 -24.29
N VAL A 125 -10.79 6.29 -25.12
CA VAL A 125 -12.15 6.04 -25.63
C VAL A 125 -12.26 4.68 -26.31
N SER A 126 -11.24 4.26 -27.06
CA SER A 126 -11.23 2.96 -27.74
C SER A 126 -11.35 1.78 -26.78
N ILE A 127 -10.71 1.85 -25.61
CA ILE A 127 -10.79 0.83 -24.57
C ILE A 127 -12.12 0.91 -23.84
N ARG A 128 -12.57 2.13 -23.49
CA ARG A 128 -13.85 2.34 -22.79
C ARG A 128 -15.03 1.73 -23.56
N ASN A 129 -15.06 1.96 -24.87
CA ASN A 129 -16.13 1.45 -25.73
C ASN A 129 -16.11 -0.09 -25.88
N ALA A 130 -14.99 -0.75 -25.60
CA ALA A 130 -14.89 -2.20 -25.62
C ALA A 130 -15.35 -2.86 -24.30
N MET A 131 -15.58 -2.08 -23.24
CA MET A 131 -15.94 -2.57 -21.90
C MET A 131 -17.42 -2.31 -21.54
N VAL A 132 -18.14 -1.54 -22.35
CA VAL A 132 -19.59 -1.28 -22.24
C VAL A 132 -20.33 -2.22 -23.17
#